data_AF-A0A3C1BBF7-F1
#
_entry.id   AF-A0A3C1BBF7-F1
#
_cell.length_a   1.000
_cell.length_b   1.000
_cell.length_c   1.000
_cell.angle_alpha   90.00
_cell.angle_beta   90.00
_cell.angle_gamma   90.00
#
_symmetry.space_group_name_H-M   'P 1'
#
loop_
_entity.id
_entity.type
_entity.pdbx_description
1 polymer ?
#
loop_
_entity_poly.entity_id
_entity_poly.type
_entity_poly.pdbx_seq_one_letter_code
_entity_poly.pdbx_strand_id
1 'polypeptide(L)'
;MIARFTTIDPHADKHLEWSPFAYVYDDPIKHIDPDGQDGIVTIKGGQITVSSNVYLYGAGATKGVAAQMQGDINKKWGGGFSAKSANGKQSFKVNVKVNVALYEGKEKNDPLVIPQSWNPFNRDNFVEVGAGDKRSYASGGDEGEWRSQGRDGSTLAQDDPAAHELGHILGLADRYTDDKGIDKGWENNIMGDSQNGKVDQRNIDGVLKDALKAYDTWSKDKNNKGKTFTYGINSSNPSN
;
A
#
# COMPACT_ATOMS: atom_id res chain seq x y z
N MET A 1 14.35 24.07 23.46
CA MET A 1 15.17 22.85 23.36
C MET A 1 15.57 22.72 21.90
N ILE A 2 16.87 22.70 21.59
CA ILE A 2 17.38 22.73 20.21
C ILE A 2 17.48 21.27 19.74
N ALA A 3 16.67 20.87 18.75
CA ALA A 3 16.68 19.52 18.19
C ALA A 3 17.90 19.32 17.28
N ARG A 4 19.05 19.00 17.87
CA ARG A 4 20.28 18.59 17.19
C ARG A 4 20.75 17.27 17.80
N PHE A 5 21.39 16.43 16.99
CA PHE A 5 22.10 15.29 17.53
C PHE A 5 23.22 15.76 18.47
N THR A 6 23.33 15.15 19.64
CA THR A 6 24.43 15.39 20.59
C THR A 6 25.69 14.61 20.25
N THR A 7 25.61 13.75 19.22
CA THR A 7 26.69 12.92 18.67
C THR A 7 26.70 13.02 17.14
N ILE A 8 27.85 12.78 16.52
CA ILE A 8 28.00 12.81 15.05
C ILE A 8 27.13 11.70 14.42
N ASP A 9 26.40 12.02 13.34
CA ASP A 9 25.65 11.03 12.55
C ASP A 9 26.59 9.95 11.99
N PRO A 10 26.37 8.65 12.28
CA PRO A 10 27.17 7.54 11.74
C PRO A 10 27.23 7.46 10.21
N HIS A 11 26.38 8.18 9.48
CA HIS A 11 26.34 8.26 8.03
C HIS A 11 26.81 9.61 7.45
N ALA A 12 27.42 10.48 8.27
CA ALA A 12 27.91 11.80 7.85
C ALA A 12 28.84 11.75 6.62
N ASP A 13 29.61 10.66 6.45
CA ASP A 13 30.53 10.49 5.33
C ASP A 13 29.83 10.36 3.95
N LYS A 14 28.53 10.04 3.91
CA LYS A 14 27.76 9.93 2.66
C LYS A 14 27.14 11.25 2.20
N HIS A 15 27.18 12.29 3.03
CA HIS A 15 26.53 13.57 2.79
C HIS A 15 27.43 14.76 3.18
N LEU A 16 28.60 14.84 2.54
CA LEU A 16 29.64 15.86 2.79
C LEU A 16 29.18 17.32 2.65
N GLU A 17 28.09 17.56 1.93
CA GLU A 17 27.59 18.92 1.68
C GLU A 17 26.74 19.47 2.85
N TRP A 18 26.35 18.63 3.82
CA TRP A 18 25.36 18.96 4.85
C TRP A 18 25.96 18.82 6.25
N SER A 19 25.50 19.64 7.19
CA SER A 19 26.07 19.65 8.55
C SER A 19 25.87 18.29 9.24
N PRO A 20 26.91 17.69 9.85
CA PRO A 20 26.83 16.38 10.51
C PRO A 20 25.97 16.37 11.79
N PHE A 21 25.37 17.51 12.12
CA PHE A 21 24.45 17.70 13.25
C PHE A 21 23.03 18.09 12.80
N ALA A 22 22.74 18.09 11.50
CA ALA A 22 21.43 18.43 10.97
C ALA A 22 20.44 17.30 11.28
N TYR A 23 19.43 17.61 12.09
CA TYR A 23 18.30 16.72 12.36
C TYR A 23 17.21 16.98 11.31
N VAL A 24 16.79 15.94 10.58
CA VAL A 24 15.65 15.97 9.63
C VAL A 24 15.76 17.08 8.58
N TYR A 25 16.95 17.33 8.05
CA TYR A 25 17.11 18.25 6.90
C TYR A 25 16.50 19.66 7.11
N ASP A 26 16.40 20.12 8.37
CA ASP A 26 15.73 21.37 8.78
C ASP A 26 14.21 21.46 8.45
N ASP A 27 13.51 20.36 8.15
CA ASP A 27 12.04 20.34 7.94
C ASP A 27 11.32 19.25 8.77
N PRO A 28 11.20 19.43 10.10
CA PRO A 28 10.66 18.45 11.04
C PRO A 28 9.13 18.36 11.06
N ILE A 29 8.40 19.12 10.23
CA ILE A 29 6.92 19.05 10.16
C ILE A 29 6.45 18.03 9.10
N LYS A 30 7.32 17.63 8.16
CA LYS A 30 6.91 16.91 6.94
C LYS A 30 7.36 15.44 6.84
N HIS A 31 8.20 14.95 7.76
CA HIS A 31 8.94 13.69 7.56
C HIS A 31 9.02 12.78 8.80
N ILE A 32 7.97 12.73 9.62
CA ILE A 32 7.81 11.66 10.62
C ILE A 32 6.71 10.74 10.10
N ASP A 33 7.09 9.54 9.68
CA ASP A 33 6.20 8.48 9.19
C ASP A 33 6.55 7.20 9.97
N PRO A 34 5.89 6.96 11.11
CA PRO A 34 6.13 5.80 11.97
C PRO A 34 5.45 4.51 11.48
N ASP A 35 4.67 4.55 10.40
CA ASP A 35 3.71 3.50 9.99
C ASP A 35 3.90 2.97 8.55
N GLY A 36 4.80 3.54 7.75
CA GLY A 36 5.09 3.03 6.40
C GLY A 36 4.10 3.58 5.38
N GLN A 37 4.59 3.91 4.17
CA GLN A 37 3.69 4.28 3.07
C GLN A 37 3.49 3.07 2.18
N ASP A 38 2.26 2.62 2.13
CA ASP A 38 1.89 1.28 1.66
C ASP A 38 1.66 1.24 0.14
N GLY A 39 1.51 2.43 -0.46
CA GLY A 39 1.48 2.65 -1.90
C GLY A 39 1.83 4.08 -2.29
N ILE A 40 2.12 4.29 -3.57
CA ILE A 40 2.47 5.58 -4.17
C ILE A 40 1.46 5.91 -5.27
N VAL A 41 0.89 7.11 -5.22
CA VAL A 41 0.10 7.69 -6.30
C VAL A 41 0.96 8.67 -7.08
N THR A 42 1.04 8.49 -8.39
CA THR A 42 1.65 9.45 -9.30
C THR A 42 0.63 9.97 -10.30
N ILE A 43 0.70 11.27 -10.59
CA ILE A 43 -0.17 11.93 -11.57
C ILE A 43 0.68 12.68 -12.60
N LYS A 44 0.52 12.31 -13.86
CA LYS A 44 1.21 12.95 -14.99
C LYS A 44 0.34 12.88 -16.24
N GLY A 45 0.13 14.02 -16.90
CA GLY A 45 -0.47 14.05 -18.24
C GLY A 45 -1.86 13.41 -18.35
N GLY A 46 -2.71 13.57 -17.33
CA GLY A 46 -4.07 12.98 -17.32
C GLY A 46 -4.12 11.49 -16.96
N GLN A 47 -2.99 10.91 -16.54
CA GLN A 47 -2.89 9.55 -16.05
C GLN A 47 -2.52 9.54 -14.57
N ILE A 48 -3.24 8.70 -13.82
CA ILE A 48 -2.92 8.34 -12.44
C ILE A 48 -2.34 6.92 -12.47
N THR A 49 -1.23 6.71 -11.76
CA THR A 49 -0.70 5.38 -11.47
C THR A 49 -0.63 5.21 -9.96
N VAL A 50 -1.35 4.22 -9.46
CA VAL A 50 -1.21 3.71 -8.09
C VAL A 50 -0.23 2.56 -8.14
N SER A 51 0.84 2.60 -7.35
CA SER A 51 1.86 1.55 -7.32
C SER A 51 2.17 1.08 -5.92
N SER A 52 2.42 -0.22 -5.75
CA SER A 52 2.82 -0.82 -4.48
C SER A 52 3.71 -2.04 -4.74
N ASN A 53 4.67 -2.29 -3.85
CA ASN A 53 5.49 -3.50 -3.83
C ASN A 53 5.12 -4.33 -2.61
N VAL A 54 4.84 -5.61 -2.80
CA VAL A 54 4.52 -6.57 -1.74
C VAL A 54 5.54 -7.70 -1.78
N TYR A 55 6.36 -7.81 -0.73
CA TYR A 55 7.34 -8.86 -0.56
C TYR A 55 6.85 -9.90 0.42
N LEU A 56 6.75 -11.14 -0.06
CA LEU A 56 6.27 -12.27 0.71
C LEU A 56 7.44 -13.00 1.40
N TYR A 57 7.23 -13.40 2.65
CA TYR A 57 8.09 -14.31 3.40
C TYR A 57 7.23 -15.29 4.20
N GLY A 58 7.84 -16.26 4.88
CA GLY A 58 7.13 -17.27 5.67
C GLY A 58 6.96 -18.61 4.96
N ALA A 59 6.53 -19.62 5.71
CA ALA A 59 6.52 -21.02 5.27
C ALA A 59 5.62 -21.30 4.04
N GLY A 60 4.62 -20.45 3.80
CA GLY A 60 3.72 -20.51 2.65
C GLY A 60 4.15 -19.63 1.47
N ALA A 61 5.16 -18.76 1.61
CA ALA A 61 5.65 -17.85 0.58
C ALA A 61 6.49 -18.59 -0.47
N THR A 62 5.83 -19.38 -1.31
CA THR A 62 6.45 -20.07 -2.45
C THR A 62 6.35 -19.24 -3.72
N LYS A 63 7.19 -19.54 -4.72
CA LYS A 63 7.09 -18.90 -6.05
C LYS A 63 5.70 -19.07 -6.68
N GLY A 64 5.07 -20.23 -6.49
CA GLY A 64 3.74 -20.52 -7.00
C GLY A 64 2.67 -19.65 -6.34
N VAL A 65 2.75 -19.47 -5.01
CA VAL A 65 1.84 -18.61 -4.26
C VAL A 65 2.01 -17.14 -4.67
N ALA A 66 3.25 -16.64 -4.78
CA ALA A 66 3.50 -15.27 -5.23
C ALA A 66 2.93 -15.00 -6.64
N ALA A 67 3.13 -15.93 -7.57
CA ALA A 67 2.60 -15.81 -8.94
C ALA A 67 1.07 -15.87 -8.97
N GLN A 68 0.46 -16.71 -8.15
CA GLN A 68 -0.98 -16.80 -8.00
C GLN A 68 -1.57 -15.48 -7.49
N MET A 69 -1.05 -14.96 -6.38
CA MET A 69 -1.48 -13.69 -5.78
C MET A 69 -1.31 -12.51 -6.74
N GLN A 70 -0.19 -12.45 -7.47
CA GLN A 70 0.01 -11.45 -8.52
C GLN A 70 -1.06 -11.53 -9.61
N GLY A 71 -1.40 -12.75 -10.06
CA GLY A 71 -2.41 -12.99 -11.07
C GLY A 71 -3.81 -12.58 -10.62
N ASP A 72 -4.16 -12.91 -9.37
CA ASP A 72 -5.45 -12.61 -8.78
C ASP A 72 -5.64 -11.10 -8.55
N ILE A 73 -4.62 -10.42 -8.03
CA ILE A 73 -4.56 -8.96 -7.94
C ILE A 73 -4.73 -8.33 -9.32
N ASN A 74 -3.98 -8.77 -10.32
CA ASN A 74 -4.10 -8.22 -11.68
C ASN A 74 -5.50 -8.43 -12.27
N LYS A 75 -6.16 -9.53 -11.95
CA LYS A 75 -7.52 -9.83 -12.42
C LYS A 75 -8.56 -8.89 -11.81
N LYS A 76 -8.44 -8.56 -10.51
CA LYS A 76 -9.40 -7.69 -9.80
C LYS A 76 -9.06 -6.20 -9.92
N TRP A 77 -7.80 -5.82 -9.77
CA TRP A 77 -7.31 -4.44 -9.75
C TRP A 77 -6.66 -3.96 -11.05
N GLY A 78 -6.43 -4.83 -12.03
CA GLY A 78 -5.88 -4.44 -13.35
C GLY A 78 -6.91 -3.83 -14.31
N GLY A 79 -8.13 -3.56 -13.85
CA GLY A 79 -9.20 -2.98 -14.66
C GLY A 79 -8.90 -1.57 -15.18
N GLY A 80 -9.61 -1.17 -16.23
CA GLY A 80 -9.58 0.21 -16.73
C GLY A 80 -10.42 1.13 -15.86
N PHE A 81 -9.78 1.84 -14.93
CA PHE A 81 -10.46 2.75 -14.01
C PHE A 81 -10.34 4.22 -14.43
N SER A 82 -11.19 5.06 -13.86
CA SER A 82 -11.12 6.50 -14.03
C SER A 82 -11.37 7.20 -12.71
N ALA A 83 -10.87 8.42 -12.58
CA ALA A 83 -11.14 9.28 -11.44
C ALA A 83 -11.27 10.73 -11.90
N LYS A 84 -11.88 11.56 -11.05
CA LYS A 84 -11.90 13.01 -11.24
C LYS A 84 -11.05 13.68 -10.17
N SER A 85 -10.53 14.87 -10.46
CA SER A 85 -9.94 15.73 -9.44
C SER A 85 -10.93 15.97 -8.28
N ALA A 86 -10.43 16.32 -7.10
CA ALA A 86 -11.30 16.56 -5.95
C ALA A 86 -12.33 17.68 -6.20
N ASN A 87 -11.98 18.66 -7.03
CA ASN A 87 -12.88 19.72 -7.51
C ASN A 87 -13.77 19.33 -8.71
N GLY A 88 -13.66 18.10 -9.23
CA GLY A 88 -14.48 17.56 -10.33
C GLY A 88 -14.15 18.06 -11.74
N LYS A 89 -13.15 18.94 -11.92
CA LYS A 89 -12.87 19.61 -13.20
C LYS A 89 -11.99 18.83 -14.16
N GLN A 90 -11.12 17.96 -13.67
CA GLN A 90 -10.19 17.17 -14.47
C GLN A 90 -10.52 15.70 -14.35
N SER A 91 -10.50 14.97 -15.47
CA SER A 91 -10.66 13.52 -15.50
C SER A 91 -9.31 12.85 -15.75
N PHE A 92 -9.13 11.67 -15.16
CA PHE A 92 -7.92 10.88 -15.27
C PHE A 92 -8.24 9.43 -15.61
N LYS A 93 -7.34 8.80 -16.37
CA LYS A 93 -7.26 7.34 -16.46
C LYS A 93 -6.45 6.83 -15.29
N VAL A 94 -6.93 5.81 -14.60
CA VAL A 94 -6.28 5.24 -13.41
C VAL A 94 -5.77 3.85 -13.76
N ASN A 95 -4.51 3.59 -13.40
CA ASN A 95 -3.88 2.28 -13.50
C ASN A 95 -3.36 1.88 -12.12
N VAL A 96 -3.66 0.66 -11.69
CA VAL A 96 -3.11 0.08 -10.46
C VAL A 96 -2.03 -0.91 -10.86
N LYS A 97 -0.82 -0.72 -10.34
CA LYS A 97 0.38 -1.50 -10.68
C LYS A 97 1.02 -2.05 -9.41
N VAL A 98 0.76 -3.31 -9.12
CA VAL A 98 1.29 -3.97 -7.93
C VAL A 98 2.31 -5.02 -8.35
N ASN A 99 3.45 -5.03 -7.66
CA ASN A 99 4.46 -6.07 -7.78
C ASN A 99 4.41 -6.96 -6.53
N VAL A 100 4.07 -8.24 -6.72
CA VAL A 100 4.14 -9.27 -5.67
C VAL A 100 5.33 -10.16 -5.94
N ALA A 101 6.26 -10.25 -5.00
CA ALA A 101 7.48 -11.03 -5.14
C ALA A 101 7.87 -11.68 -3.81
N LEU A 102 8.73 -12.70 -3.86
CA LEU A 102 9.37 -13.20 -2.64
C LEU A 102 10.40 -12.18 -2.15
N TYR A 103 10.53 -12.02 -0.83
CA TYR A 103 11.56 -11.18 -0.25
C TYR A 103 12.97 -11.63 -0.67
N GLU A 104 13.78 -10.71 -1.20
CA GLU A 104 15.06 -11.00 -1.88
C GLU A 104 14.98 -12.01 -3.04
N GLY A 105 13.78 -12.26 -3.58
CA GLY A 105 13.57 -13.18 -4.71
C GLY A 105 13.71 -14.67 -4.38
N LYS A 106 13.69 -15.05 -3.09
CA LYS A 106 13.82 -16.44 -2.63
C LYS A 106 12.89 -16.74 -1.47
N GLU A 107 12.52 -18.00 -1.33
CA GLU A 107 11.68 -18.48 -0.21
C GLU A 107 12.47 -18.34 1.09
N LYS A 108 11.85 -17.79 2.13
CA LYS A 108 12.43 -17.62 3.45
C LYS A 108 11.39 -17.98 4.50
N ASN A 109 11.75 -18.86 5.42
CA ASN A 109 10.89 -19.27 6.54
C ASN A 109 11.19 -18.44 7.79
N ASP A 110 10.26 -18.47 8.73
CA ASP A 110 10.42 -17.87 10.05
C ASP A 110 11.35 -18.65 10.98
N PRO A 111 11.98 -17.97 11.94
CA PRO A 111 11.94 -16.51 12.16
C PRO A 111 12.78 -15.74 11.14
N LEU A 112 12.25 -14.63 10.62
CA LEU A 112 12.96 -13.72 9.72
C LEU A 112 12.94 -12.29 10.27
N VAL A 113 14.10 -11.62 10.25
CA VAL A 113 14.19 -10.18 10.51
C VAL A 113 14.32 -9.46 9.18
N ILE A 114 13.46 -8.47 8.96
CA ILE A 114 13.45 -7.61 7.77
C ILE A 114 13.78 -6.18 8.21
N PRO A 115 15.06 -5.76 8.21
CA PRO A 115 15.43 -4.43 8.68
C PRO A 115 14.76 -3.28 7.92
N GLN A 116 14.35 -3.52 6.67
CA GLN A 116 13.65 -2.55 5.84
C GLN A 116 12.26 -2.20 6.38
N SER A 117 11.58 -3.08 7.14
CA SER A 117 10.28 -2.75 7.73
C SER A 117 10.39 -1.68 8.81
N TRP A 118 11.56 -1.55 9.45
CA TRP A 118 11.81 -0.50 10.45
C TRP A 118 12.33 0.80 9.85
N ASN A 119 12.48 0.88 8.54
CA ASN A 119 12.94 2.09 7.87
C ASN A 119 11.72 2.96 7.52
N PRO A 120 11.54 4.15 8.13
CA PRO A 120 10.40 5.03 7.87
C PRO A 120 10.39 5.61 6.44
N PHE A 121 11.51 5.48 5.70
CA PHE A 121 11.61 5.86 4.30
C PHE A 121 11.37 4.69 3.33
N ASN A 122 11.19 3.48 3.85
CA ASN A 122 10.82 2.34 3.03
C ASN A 122 9.35 2.42 2.62
N ARG A 123 9.05 1.91 1.43
CA ARG A 123 7.73 1.98 0.77
C ARG A 123 7.26 0.61 0.29
N ASP A 124 7.99 -0.41 0.71
CA ASP A 124 7.75 -1.79 0.36
C ASP A 124 7.01 -2.45 1.52
N ASN A 125 6.00 -3.25 1.19
CA ASN A 125 5.17 -3.96 2.15
C ASN A 125 5.75 -5.36 2.35
N PHE A 126 5.83 -5.84 3.60
CA PHE A 126 6.37 -7.15 3.95
C PHE A 126 5.30 -8.02 4.58
N VAL A 127 4.88 -9.04 3.85
CA VAL A 127 3.75 -9.89 4.24
C VAL A 127 4.26 -11.29 4.56
N GLU A 128 3.98 -11.75 5.78
CA GLU A 128 4.16 -13.14 6.16
C GLU A 128 3.07 -13.99 5.47
N VAL A 129 3.45 -15.15 4.99
CA VAL A 129 2.54 -16.13 4.39
C VAL A 129 2.76 -17.43 5.13
N GLY A 130 1.83 -17.85 5.98
CA GLY A 130 1.95 -19.10 6.69
C GLY A 130 1.37 -20.29 5.90
N ALA A 131 1.83 -21.46 6.31
CA ALA A 131 1.47 -22.75 5.73
C ALA A 131 0.39 -23.42 6.59
N GLY A 132 -0.84 -22.91 6.50
CA GLY A 132 -2.00 -23.49 7.20
C GLY A 132 -2.88 -22.52 7.98
N ASP A 133 -2.67 -21.21 7.82
CA ASP A 133 -3.42 -20.23 8.61
C ASP A 133 -4.87 -20.15 8.15
N LYS A 134 -5.74 -19.83 9.11
CA LYS A 134 -7.19 -19.85 8.92
C LYS A 134 -7.77 -18.49 8.50
N ARG A 135 -7.01 -17.40 8.67
CA ARG A 135 -7.44 -16.04 8.26
C ARG A 135 -6.26 -15.26 7.66
N SER A 136 -6.55 -14.41 6.67
CA SER A 136 -5.60 -13.41 6.18
C SER A 136 -5.93 -12.06 6.80
N TYR A 137 -4.94 -11.21 7.02
CA TYR A 137 -5.13 -9.82 7.42
C TYR A 137 -3.92 -8.96 7.01
N ALA A 138 -4.15 -7.66 6.85
CA ALA A 138 -3.11 -6.63 6.88
C ALA A 138 -3.10 -5.93 8.25
N SER A 139 -1.92 -5.62 8.77
CA SER A 139 -1.69 -4.88 10.01
C SER A 139 -0.77 -3.70 9.71
N GLY A 140 -1.10 -2.51 10.20
CA GLY A 140 -0.29 -1.31 9.96
C GLY A 140 -0.27 -0.82 8.51
N GLY A 141 -0.89 -1.54 7.56
CA GLY A 141 -0.91 -1.19 6.14
C GLY A 141 0.28 -1.72 5.35
N ASP A 142 1.43 -1.94 5.99
CA ASP A 142 2.67 -2.45 5.39
C ASP A 142 3.03 -3.90 5.80
N GLU A 143 2.41 -4.41 6.85
CA GLU A 143 2.61 -5.76 7.37
C GLU A 143 1.32 -6.59 7.29
N GLY A 144 1.41 -7.90 7.47
CA GLY A 144 0.24 -8.77 7.46
C GLY A 144 0.57 -10.24 7.34
N GLU A 145 -0.42 -11.08 7.59
CA GLU A 145 -0.36 -12.52 7.40
C GLU A 145 -1.35 -12.91 6.31
N TRP A 146 -0.85 -13.43 5.18
CA TRP A 146 -1.70 -13.86 4.07
C TRP A 146 -1.68 -15.37 3.96
N ARG A 147 -2.85 -15.96 3.79
CA ARG A 147 -2.96 -17.42 3.62
C ARG A 147 -2.41 -17.88 2.28
N SER A 148 -1.71 -19.01 2.32
CA SER A 148 -1.29 -19.76 1.13
C SER A 148 -2.36 -20.70 0.57
N GLN A 149 -3.52 -20.82 1.23
CA GLN A 149 -4.62 -21.72 0.87
C GLN A 149 -6.00 -21.04 1.00
N GLY A 150 -6.99 -21.52 0.24
CA GLY A 150 -8.36 -21.04 0.34
C GLY A 150 -9.12 -21.64 1.53
N ARG A 151 -10.18 -20.95 1.97
CA ARG A 151 -11.09 -21.43 3.03
C ARG A 151 -11.94 -22.62 2.57
N ASP A 152 -12.33 -23.45 3.54
CA ASP A 152 -13.34 -24.50 3.39
C ASP A 152 -13.08 -25.48 2.23
N GLY A 153 -11.81 -25.82 2.00
CA GLY A 153 -11.38 -26.75 0.94
C GLY A 153 -11.27 -26.10 -0.45
N SER A 154 -11.47 -24.78 -0.56
CA SER A 154 -11.26 -24.02 -1.79
C SER A 154 -9.77 -23.83 -2.10
N THR A 155 -9.43 -23.70 -3.36
CA THR A 155 -8.07 -23.31 -3.77
C THR A 155 -7.80 -21.84 -3.46
N LEU A 156 -6.53 -21.43 -3.36
CA LEU A 156 -6.15 -20.02 -3.14
C LEU A 156 -6.79 -19.10 -4.20
N ALA A 157 -6.86 -19.55 -5.45
CA ALA A 157 -7.49 -18.83 -6.56
C ALA A 157 -9.00 -18.61 -6.39
N GLN A 158 -9.68 -19.46 -5.62
CA GLN A 158 -11.12 -19.40 -5.39
C GLN A 158 -11.51 -18.54 -4.19
N ASP A 159 -10.62 -18.37 -3.22
CA ASP A 159 -10.85 -17.55 -2.02
C ASP A 159 -10.17 -16.17 -2.11
N ASP A 160 -9.07 -16.08 -2.87
CA ASP A 160 -8.34 -14.87 -3.27
C ASP A 160 -8.29 -13.76 -2.20
N PRO A 161 -7.59 -14.02 -1.08
CA PRO A 161 -7.43 -13.01 -0.04
C PRO A 161 -6.56 -11.84 -0.50
N ALA A 162 -5.54 -12.10 -1.33
CA ALA A 162 -4.52 -11.11 -1.69
C ALA A 162 -5.10 -9.85 -2.34
N ALA A 163 -6.12 -10.00 -3.20
CA ALA A 163 -6.76 -8.84 -3.81
C ALA A 163 -7.59 -8.00 -2.82
N HIS A 164 -8.15 -8.62 -1.77
CA HIS A 164 -8.83 -7.89 -0.69
C HIS A 164 -7.81 -7.19 0.21
N GLU A 165 -6.78 -7.91 0.65
CA GLU A 165 -5.73 -7.37 1.51
C GLU A 165 -4.95 -6.24 0.83
N LEU A 166 -4.77 -6.29 -0.50
CA LEU A 166 -4.22 -5.17 -1.25
C LEU A 166 -5.05 -3.88 -1.06
N GLY A 167 -6.37 -4.00 -0.89
CA GLY A 167 -7.20 -2.84 -0.57
C GLY A 167 -6.77 -2.16 0.74
N HIS A 168 -6.44 -2.94 1.76
CA HIS A 168 -5.89 -2.42 3.03
C HIS A 168 -4.51 -1.83 2.87
N ILE A 169 -3.61 -2.48 2.11
CA ILE A 169 -2.31 -1.93 1.70
C ILE A 169 -2.51 -0.61 0.92
N LEU A 170 -3.65 -0.39 0.25
CA LEU A 170 -3.92 0.88 -0.42
C LEU A 170 -4.73 1.86 0.45
N GLY A 171 -4.81 1.63 1.76
CA GLY A 171 -5.44 2.51 2.74
C GLY A 171 -6.96 2.42 2.81
N LEU A 172 -7.57 1.36 2.27
CA LEU A 172 -9.02 1.13 2.39
C LEU A 172 -9.36 0.41 3.69
N ALA A 173 -10.39 0.87 4.38
CA ALA A 173 -10.96 0.18 5.54
C ALA A 173 -11.73 -1.08 5.12
N ASP A 174 -11.78 -2.06 6.03
CA ASP A 174 -12.65 -3.23 5.91
C ASP A 174 -14.12 -2.79 5.96
N ARG A 175 -14.94 -3.48 5.17
CA ARG A 175 -16.40 -3.29 5.06
C ARG A 175 -17.15 -4.56 5.44
N TYR A 176 -16.49 -5.39 6.22
CA TYR A 176 -17.01 -6.56 6.90
C TYR A 176 -16.58 -6.53 8.37
N THR A 177 -17.44 -7.01 9.26
CA THR A 177 -17.08 -7.30 10.65
C THR A 177 -17.69 -8.62 11.07
N ASP A 178 -17.03 -9.36 11.96
CA ASP A 178 -17.54 -10.66 12.42
C ASP A 178 -18.91 -10.53 13.13
N ASP A 179 -19.15 -9.40 13.80
CA ASP A 179 -20.40 -9.14 14.55
C ASP A 179 -21.58 -8.73 13.65
N LYS A 180 -21.34 -7.88 12.64
CA LYS A 180 -22.41 -7.29 11.80
C LYS A 180 -22.50 -7.91 10.40
N GLY A 181 -21.52 -8.72 10.02
CA GLY A 181 -21.35 -9.18 8.65
C GLY A 181 -20.91 -8.04 7.72
N ILE A 182 -21.29 -8.14 6.45
CA ILE A 182 -20.95 -7.17 5.41
C ILE A 182 -21.74 -5.87 5.64
N ASP A 183 -21.06 -4.73 5.54
CA ASP A 183 -21.70 -3.41 5.54
C ASP A 183 -22.74 -3.33 4.41
N LYS A 184 -23.93 -2.82 4.74
CA LYS A 184 -25.02 -2.69 3.76
C LYS A 184 -24.57 -1.92 2.51
N GLY A 185 -24.74 -2.52 1.34
CA GLY A 185 -24.32 -1.96 0.05
C GLY A 185 -22.90 -2.36 -0.39
N TRP A 186 -22.13 -3.07 0.44
CA TRP A 186 -20.79 -3.56 0.13
C TRP A 186 -20.75 -5.05 -0.24
N GLU A 187 -21.90 -5.71 -0.35
CA GLU A 187 -22.03 -7.15 -0.58
C GLU A 187 -21.39 -7.63 -1.89
N ASN A 188 -21.25 -6.75 -2.88
CA ASN A 188 -20.59 -7.04 -4.16
C ASN A 188 -19.22 -6.37 -4.29
N ASN A 189 -18.77 -5.64 -3.28
CA ASN A 189 -17.50 -4.92 -3.30
C ASN A 189 -16.40 -5.79 -2.68
N ILE A 190 -15.19 -5.69 -3.24
CA ILE A 190 -14.04 -6.46 -2.76
C ILE A 190 -13.77 -6.24 -1.27
N MET A 191 -13.99 -5.04 -0.71
CA MET A 191 -13.76 -4.77 0.72
C MET A 191 -14.88 -5.30 1.63
N GLY A 192 -16.03 -5.71 1.09
CA GLY A 192 -17.11 -6.31 1.85
C GLY A 192 -17.19 -7.83 1.70
N ASP A 193 -16.78 -8.35 0.54
CA ASP A 193 -16.69 -9.78 0.26
C ASP A 193 -15.33 -10.07 -0.41
N SER A 194 -14.38 -10.59 0.36
CA SER A 194 -13.04 -10.90 -0.14
C SER A 194 -13.06 -11.95 -1.27
N GLN A 195 -14.02 -12.87 -1.23
CA GLN A 195 -14.10 -14.03 -2.10
C GLN A 195 -14.73 -13.66 -3.46
N ASN A 196 -15.93 -13.08 -3.43
CA ASN A 196 -16.71 -12.83 -4.65
C ASN A 196 -16.84 -11.34 -5.01
N GLY A 197 -16.41 -10.46 -4.12
CA GLY A 197 -16.47 -9.02 -4.32
C GLY A 197 -15.57 -8.55 -5.47
N LYS A 198 -15.96 -7.43 -6.07
CA LYS A 198 -15.25 -6.79 -7.18
C LYS A 198 -14.70 -5.45 -6.76
N VAL A 199 -13.61 -5.04 -7.40
CA VAL A 199 -13.15 -3.65 -7.34
C VAL A 199 -14.14 -2.79 -8.13
N ASP A 200 -14.72 -1.80 -7.46
CA ASP A 200 -15.59 -0.80 -8.07
C ASP A 200 -15.07 0.62 -7.81
N GLN A 201 -15.81 1.62 -8.30
CA GLN A 201 -15.39 3.02 -8.23
C GLN A 201 -15.16 3.51 -6.79
N ARG A 202 -15.86 2.96 -5.79
CA ARG A 202 -15.67 3.34 -4.38
C ARG A 202 -14.29 2.99 -3.86
N ASN A 203 -13.71 1.88 -4.35
CA ASN A 203 -12.33 1.50 -4.00
C ASN A 203 -11.36 2.54 -4.58
N ILE A 204 -11.51 2.86 -5.86
CA ILE A 204 -10.64 3.83 -6.56
C ILE A 204 -10.75 5.22 -5.93
N ASP A 205 -11.97 5.67 -5.63
CA ASP A 205 -12.22 6.95 -4.99
C ASP A 205 -11.64 7.01 -3.57
N GLY A 206 -11.71 5.89 -2.83
CA GLY A 206 -11.11 5.76 -1.50
C GLY A 206 -9.58 5.90 -1.55
N VAL A 207 -8.92 5.10 -2.39
CA VAL A 207 -7.45 5.09 -2.56
C VAL A 207 -6.93 6.47 -2.98
N LEU A 208 -7.67 7.17 -3.85
CA LEU A 208 -7.20 8.44 -4.43
C LEU A 208 -7.66 9.68 -3.67
N LYS A 209 -8.50 9.54 -2.65
CA LYS A 209 -9.21 10.65 -1.98
C LYS A 209 -8.27 11.77 -1.56
N ASP A 210 -7.21 11.45 -0.83
CA ASP A 210 -6.31 12.47 -0.26
C ASP A 210 -5.23 12.90 -1.26
N ALA A 211 -4.76 11.98 -2.10
CA ALA A 211 -3.86 12.30 -3.22
C ALA A 211 -4.47 13.34 -4.17
N LEU A 212 -5.76 13.21 -4.51
CA LEU A 212 -6.45 14.14 -5.42
C LEU A 212 -6.70 15.51 -4.78
N LYS A 213 -6.94 15.58 -3.46
CA LYS A 213 -7.01 16.86 -2.75
C LYS A 213 -5.66 17.57 -2.74
N ALA A 214 -4.58 16.83 -2.49
CA ALA A 214 -3.22 17.36 -2.52
C ALA A 214 -2.84 17.82 -3.94
N TYR A 215 -3.19 17.04 -4.96
CA TYR A 215 -2.98 17.39 -6.38
C TYR A 215 -3.69 18.69 -6.77
N ASP A 216 -4.94 18.89 -6.33
CA ASP A 216 -5.69 20.12 -6.62
C ASP A 216 -5.04 21.38 -6.04
N THR A 217 -4.28 21.24 -4.95
CA THR A 217 -3.50 22.35 -4.40
C THR A 217 -2.18 22.51 -5.15
N TRP A 218 -1.47 21.40 -5.39
CA TRP A 218 -0.18 21.37 -6.09
C TRP A 218 -0.27 21.90 -7.54
N SER A 219 -1.35 21.58 -8.26
CA SER A 219 -1.56 21.94 -9.66
C SER A 219 -1.88 23.43 -9.88
N LYS A 220 -2.22 24.18 -8.84
CA LYS A 220 -2.44 25.64 -8.92
C LYS A 220 -1.14 26.41 -9.13
N ASP A 221 -0.01 25.86 -8.69
CA ASP A 221 1.28 26.46 -8.92
C ASP A 221 1.71 26.24 -10.38
N LYS A 222 1.89 27.36 -11.11
CA LYS A 222 2.31 27.35 -12.52
C LYS A 222 3.68 26.70 -12.72
N ASN A 223 4.55 26.71 -11.69
CA ASN A 223 5.86 26.06 -11.73
C ASN A 223 5.78 24.53 -11.74
N ASN A 224 4.60 23.97 -11.45
CA ASN A 224 4.35 22.53 -11.46
C ASN A 224 3.80 22.03 -12.80
N LYS A 225 3.55 22.93 -13.76
CA LYS A 225 3.05 22.55 -15.09
C LYS A 225 4.00 21.55 -15.76
N GLY A 226 3.47 20.39 -16.14
CA GLY A 226 4.23 19.33 -16.81
C GLY A 226 5.10 18.46 -15.89
N LYS A 227 5.20 18.79 -14.59
CA LYS A 227 5.88 17.94 -13.60
C LYS A 227 4.99 16.75 -13.22
N THR A 228 5.61 15.74 -12.62
CA THR A 228 4.90 14.61 -12.01
C THR A 228 4.53 14.99 -10.58
N PHE A 229 3.27 14.84 -10.21
CA PHE A 229 2.86 14.85 -8.82
C PHE A 229 3.03 13.46 -8.23
N THR A 230 3.54 13.37 -7.00
CA THR A 230 3.73 12.12 -6.26
C THR A 230 3.17 12.28 -4.86
N TYR A 231 2.47 11.25 -4.38
CA TYR A 231 1.84 11.21 -3.06
C TYR A 231 1.96 9.80 -2.48
N GLY A 232 2.41 9.69 -1.23
CA GLY A 232 2.40 8.43 -0.48
C GLY A 232 1.03 8.19 0.14
N ILE A 233 0.53 6.97 0.04
CA ILE A 233 -0.66 6.51 0.76
C ILE A 233 -0.18 6.10 2.14
N ASN A 234 -0.73 6.73 3.18
CA ASN A 234 -0.44 6.39 4.57
C ASN A 234 -1.70 5.78 5.19
N SER A 235 -1.57 4.61 5.81
CA SER A 235 -2.66 3.87 6.49
C SER A 235 -3.02 4.44 7.87
N SER A 236 -2.62 5.67 8.21
CA SER A 236 -3.04 6.34 9.44
C SER A 236 -4.52 6.76 9.39
N ASN A 237 -5.43 5.80 9.43
CA ASN A 237 -6.77 5.98 9.98
C ASN A 237 -7.26 4.68 10.65
N PRO A 238 -6.69 4.31 11.81
CA PRO A 238 -7.47 3.56 12.77
C PRO A 238 -8.60 4.49 13.25
N SER A 239 -9.84 4.00 13.17
CA SER A 239 -11.08 4.59 13.70
C SER A 239 -11.75 5.75 12.92
N ASN A 240 -12.83 5.40 12.22
CA ASN A 240 -14.16 5.97 12.48
C ASN A 240 -15.23 4.88 12.33
#